data_AF-A0A2Z5JHK3-F1
#
_entry.id   AF-A0A2Z5JHK3-F1
#
_cell.length_a   1.000
_cell.length_b   1.000
_cell.length_c   1.000
_cell.angle_alpha   90.00
_cell.angle_beta   90.00
_cell.angle_gamma   90.00
#
_symmetry.space_group_name_H-M   'P 1'
#
loop_
_entity.id
_entity.type
_entity.pdbx_description
1 polymer ?
#
loop_
_entity_poly.entity_id
_entity_poly.type
_entity_poly.pdbx_seq_one_letter_code
_entity_poly.pdbx_strand_id
1 'polypeptide(L)'
;MTSEGRSTPAAPAGRPWFMANELLAFVVELVALAALARWGFATGDGVAAQLVLGLGTPAVAIVLWGMFAAPRARFRPPLAWVLLVKAVVLGGGVYAVHAVGHPVAAAFFGAVVVVNTALAKTLRRRTPQRGAPAA
;
A
#
# COMPACT_ATOMS: atom_id res chain seq x y z
N MET A 1 46.38 -14.66 -21.93
CA MET A 1 45.61 -15.59 -21.07
C MET A 1 44.77 -14.74 -20.12
N THR A 2 43.49 -14.63 -20.44
CA THR A 2 42.48 -13.78 -19.79
C THR A 2 41.93 -14.50 -18.56
N SER A 3 42.31 -14.06 -17.36
CA SER A 3 41.57 -14.41 -16.15
C SER A 3 40.35 -13.50 -16.09
N GLU A 4 39.25 -13.95 -16.70
CA GLU A 4 37.95 -13.30 -16.63
C GLU A 4 37.56 -13.12 -15.16
N GLY A 5 37.33 -11.86 -14.78
CA GLY A 5 36.76 -11.49 -13.50
C GLY A 5 35.40 -12.16 -13.38
N ARG A 6 35.35 -13.26 -12.63
CA ARG A 6 34.12 -13.94 -12.24
C ARG A 6 33.35 -12.96 -11.34
N SER A 7 32.54 -12.12 -11.97
CA SER A 7 31.66 -11.19 -11.30
C SER A 7 30.61 -12.02 -10.59
N THR A 8 30.82 -12.29 -9.30
CA THR A 8 29.79 -12.88 -8.44
C THR A 8 28.55 -12.00 -8.59
N PRO A 9 27.40 -12.51 -9.03
CA PRO A 9 26.19 -11.72 -9.10
C PRO A 9 25.90 -11.24 -7.67
N ALA A 10 26.11 -9.95 -7.42
CA ALA A 10 25.78 -9.35 -6.15
C ALA A 10 24.29 -9.60 -5.92
N ALA A 11 23.97 -10.47 -4.96
CA ALA A 11 22.59 -10.64 -4.52
C ALA A 11 22.03 -9.23 -4.26
N PRO A 12 20.83 -8.88 -4.76
CA PRO A 12 20.29 -7.56 -4.56
C PRO A 12 20.04 -7.38 -3.05
N ALA A 13 21.03 -6.84 -2.36
CA ALA A 13 20.97 -6.51 -0.94
C ALA A 13 20.12 -5.25 -0.78
N GLY A 14 18.83 -5.40 -1.11
CA GLY A 14 17.79 -4.48 -0.69
C GLY A 14 17.69 -4.58 0.82
N ARG A 15 18.44 -3.74 1.52
CA ARG A 15 18.26 -3.31 2.92
C ARG A 15 17.07 -4.01 3.61
N PRO A 16 17.25 -5.00 4.51
CA PRO A 16 16.17 -5.87 5.01
C PRO A 16 15.01 -5.09 5.66
N TRP A 17 15.29 -3.93 6.24
CA TRP A 17 14.28 -3.02 6.79
C TRP A 17 13.32 -2.44 5.74
N PHE A 18 13.78 -2.24 4.50
CA PHE A 18 12.94 -1.80 3.38
C PHE A 18 11.95 -2.89 2.98
N MET A 19 12.42 -4.15 2.87
CA MET A 19 11.55 -5.29 2.58
C MET A 19 10.51 -5.51 3.69
N ALA A 20 10.92 -5.39 4.96
CA ALA A 20 10.00 -5.49 6.09
C ALA A 20 8.93 -4.39 6.06
N ASN A 21 9.29 -3.16 5.72
CA ASN A 21 8.33 -2.06 5.56
C ASN A 21 7.35 -2.29 4.39
N GLU A 22 7.82 -2.79 3.24
CA GLU A 22 6.95 -3.10 2.11
C GLU A 22 6.01 -4.28 2.43
N LEU A 23 6.48 -5.31 3.13
CA LEU A 23 5.64 -6.41 3.61
C LEU A 23 4.59 -5.91 4.60
N LEU A 24 4.97 -5.06 5.56
CA LEU A 24 4.04 -4.44 6.50
C LEU A 24 3.01 -3.59 5.75
N ALA A 25 3.44 -2.80 4.77
CA ALA A 25 2.54 -2.01 3.93
C ALA A 25 1.52 -2.91 3.21
N PHE A 26 1.96 -4.04 2.66
CA PHE A 26 1.07 -5.01 2.01
C PHE A 26 0.05 -5.60 2.98
N VAL A 27 0.47 -6.02 4.18
CA VAL A 27 -0.44 -6.54 5.21
C VAL A 27 -1.47 -5.49 5.62
N VAL A 28 -1.03 -4.24 5.82
CA VAL A 28 -1.91 -3.12 6.15
C VAL A 28 -2.94 -2.85 5.05
N GLU A 29 -2.55 -2.98 3.78
CA GLU A 29 -3.46 -2.87 2.64
C GLU A 29 -4.50 -3.99 2.61
N LEU A 30 -4.11 -5.23 2.90
CA LEU A 30 -5.05 -6.36 3.01
C LEU A 30 -6.05 -6.17 4.16
N VAL A 31 -5.59 -5.68 5.31
CA VAL A 31 -6.46 -5.36 6.45
C VAL A 31 -7.45 -4.26 6.09
N ALA A 32 -7.02 -3.22 5.37
CA ALA A 32 -7.93 -2.17 4.89
C ALA A 32 -9.03 -2.75 3.98
N LEU A 33 -8.68 -3.64 3.04
CA LEU A 33 -9.65 -4.28 2.16
C LEU A 33 -10.65 -5.14 2.92
N ALA A 34 -10.19 -5.91 3.91
CA ALA A 34 -11.05 -6.71 4.77
C ALA A 34 -12.01 -5.82 5.60
N ALA A 35 -11.51 -4.71 6.13
CA ALA A 35 -12.33 -3.74 6.86
C ALA A 35 -13.40 -3.10 5.96
N LEU A 36 -13.04 -2.68 4.75
CA LEU A 36 -13.98 -2.13 3.76
C LEU A 36 -15.07 -3.14 3.38
N ALA A 37 -14.70 -4.40 3.17
CA ALA A 37 -15.67 -5.47 2.90
C ALA A 37 -16.62 -5.66 4.08
N ARG A 38 -16.07 -5.78 5.31
CA ARG A 38 -16.85 -5.96 6.53
C ARG A 38 -17.82 -4.82 6.78
N TRP A 39 -17.37 -3.58 6.60
CA TRP A 39 -18.23 -2.40 6.68
C TRP A 39 -19.32 -2.43 5.62
N GLY A 40 -18.99 -2.70 4.34
CA GLY A 40 -19.99 -2.77 3.28
C GLY A 40 -21.08 -3.82 3.55
N PHE A 41 -20.71 -4.99 4.06
CA PHE A 41 -21.68 -6.01 4.49
C PHE A 41 -22.48 -5.63 5.74
N ALA A 42 -21.95 -4.75 6.60
CA ALA A 42 -22.62 -4.30 7.82
C ALA A 42 -23.56 -3.10 7.59
N THR A 43 -23.35 -2.32 6.52
CA THR A 43 -24.11 -1.09 6.24
C THR A 43 -25.34 -1.30 5.36
N GLY A 44 -25.39 -2.34 4.53
CA GLY A 44 -26.50 -2.54 3.59
C GLY A 44 -27.80 -3.02 4.26
N ASP A 45 -28.93 -2.41 3.90
CA ASP A 45 -30.26 -2.88 4.24
C ASP A 45 -30.72 -3.98 3.26
N GLY A 46 -30.77 -5.22 3.77
CA GLY A 46 -31.14 -6.39 2.98
C GLY A 46 -29.99 -6.97 2.15
N VAL A 47 -30.19 -8.22 1.70
CA VAL A 47 -29.13 -9.06 1.10
C VAL A 47 -28.51 -8.40 -0.15
N ALA A 48 -29.31 -7.76 -0.99
CA ALA A 48 -28.82 -7.11 -2.21
C ALA A 48 -27.89 -5.93 -1.91
N ALA A 49 -28.29 -5.04 -0.99
CA ALA A 49 -27.46 -3.89 -0.61
C ALA A 49 -26.16 -4.33 0.08
N GLN A 50 -26.23 -5.36 0.92
CA GLN A 50 -25.06 -5.95 1.58
C GLN A 50 -24.07 -6.54 0.56
N LEU A 51 -24.56 -7.24 -0.46
CA LEU A 51 -23.70 -7.78 -1.52
C LEU A 51 -23.07 -6.66 -2.35
N VAL A 52 -23.85 -5.66 -2.75
CA VAL A 52 -23.35 -4.52 -3.54
C VAL A 52 -22.30 -3.73 -2.78
N LEU A 53 -22.54 -3.38 -1.51
CA LEU A 53 -21.59 -2.62 -0.71
C LEU A 53 -20.41 -3.48 -0.25
N GLY A 54 -20.68 -4.69 0.23
CA GLY A 54 -19.67 -5.62 0.75
C GLY A 54 -18.69 -6.11 -0.31
N LEU A 55 -19.11 -6.25 -1.57
CA LEU A 55 -18.24 -6.62 -2.68
C LEU A 55 -17.80 -5.42 -3.52
N GLY A 56 -18.68 -4.45 -3.75
CA GLY A 56 -18.38 -3.28 -4.59
C GLY A 56 -17.30 -2.40 -3.99
N THR A 57 -17.34 -2.15 -2.67
CA THR A 57 -16.34 -1.32 -2.00
C THR A 57 -14.92 -1.90 -2.10
N PRO A 58 -14.65 -3.18 -1.72
CA PRO A 58 -13.33 -3.77 -1.91
C PRO A 58 -12.97 -3.96 -3.39
N ALA A 59 -13.93 -4.24 -4.29
CA ALA A 59 -13.64 -4.35 -5.72
C ALA A 59 -13.12 -3.03 -6.31
N VAL A 60 -13.75 -1.90 -6.00
CA VAL A 60 -13.28 -0.57 -6.40
C VAL A 60 -11.89 -0.30 -5.85
N ALA A 61 -11.65 -0.63 -4.57
CA ALA A 61 -10.34 -0.48 -3.94
C ALA A 61 -9.26 -1.31 -4.63
N ILE A 62 -9.55 -2.58 -4.97
CA ILE A 62 -8.64 -3.48 -5.70
C ILE A 62 -8.34 -2.94 -7.10
N VAL A 63 -9.34 -2.44 -7.83
CA VAL A 63 -9.15 -1.87 -9.18
C VAL A 63 -8.26 -0.63 -9.12
N LEU A 64 -8.52 0.29 -8.21
CA LEU A 64 -7.68 1.47 -8.01
C LEU A 64 -6.25 1.07 -7.61
N TRP A 65 -6.11 0.11 -6.70
CA TRP A 65 -4.81 -0.40 -6.29
C TRP A 65 -4.05 -1.07 -7.45
N GLY A 66 -4.71 -1.94 -8.23
CA GLY A 66 -4.14 -2.61 -9.39
C GLY A 66 -3.69 -1.65 -10.49
N MET A 67 -4.40 -0.53 -10.63
CA MET A 67 -4.14 0.46 -11.66
C MET A 67 -2.97 1.40 -11.33
N PHE A 68 -2.77 1.73 -10.05
CA PHE A 68 -1.84 2.78 -9.62
C PHE A 68 -0.74 2.32 -8.66
N ALA A 69 -0.99 1.31 -7.82
CA ALA A 69 -0.08 0.88 -6.76
C ALA A 69 0.60 -0.48 -7.01
N ALA A 70 0.04 -1.32 -7.90
CA ALA A 70 0.60 -2.63 -8.19
C ALA A 70 2.01 -2.56 -8.84
N PRO A 71 2.88 -3.57 -8.63
CA PRO A 71 4.21 -3.63 -9.25
C PRO A 71 4.18 -3.61 -10.79
N ARG A 72 3.09 -4.08 -11.38
CA ARG A 72 2.80 -4.03 -12.84
C ARG A 72 1.71 -3.01 -13.19
N ALA A 73 1.55 -1.95 -12.40
CA ALA A 73 0.56 -0.90 -12.68
C ALA A 73 0.63 -0.45 -14.14
N ARG A 74 -0.52 -0.49 -14.83
CA ARG A 74 -0.64 -0.18 -16.27
C ARG A 74 -0.24 1.25 -16.57
N PHE A 75 -0.47 2.16 -15.62
CA PHE A 75 -0.03 3.53 -15.68
C PHE A 75 1.20 3.70 -14.80
N ARG A 76 2.18 4.50 -15.24
CA ARG A 76 3.30 4.98 -14.42
C ARG A 76 2.91 6.37 -13.89
N PRO A 77 2.10 6.47 -12.83
CA PRO A 77 1.51 7.73 -12.42
C PRO A 77 2.57 8.54 -11.67
N PRO A 78 2.44 9.86 -11.59
CA PRO A 78 3.21 10.65 -10.63
C PRO A 78 3.02 10.07 -9.22
N LEU A 79 4.06 10.09 -8.39
CA LEU A 79 4.03 9.56 -7.01
C LEU A 79 2.81 10.09 -6.22
N ALA A 80 2.36 11.31 -6.50
CA ALA A 80 1.17 11.92 -5.91
C ALA A 80 -0.10 11.06 -6.09
N TRP A 81 -0.31 10.44 -7.25
CA TRP A 81 -1.46 9.57 -7.52
C TRP A 81 -1.42 8.26 -6.77
N VAL A 82 -0.25 7.64 -6.68
CA VAL A 82 -0.08 6.43 -5.86
C VAL A 82 -0.41 6.73 -4.40
N LEU A 83 0.02 7.89 -3.90
CA LEU A 83 -0.22 8.33 -2.53
C LEU A 83 -1.69 8.67 -2.29
N LEU A 84 -2.37 9.30 -3.26
CA LEU A 84 -3.80 9.59 -3.15
C LEU A 84 -4.60 8.29 -3.05
N VAL A 85 -4.36 7.34 -3.95
CA VAL A 85 -5.07 6.05 -3.95
C VAL A 85 -4.85 5.31 -2.64
N LYS A 86 -3.61 5.26 -2.15
CA LYS A 86 -3.31 4.70 -0.81
C LYS A 86 -4.05 5.43 0.29
N ALA A 87 -4.11 6.76 0.26
CA ALA A 87 -4.85 7.54 1.27
C ALA A 87 -6.35 7.23 1.25
N VAL A 88 -6.95 7.07 0.07
CA VAL A 88 -8.37 6.72 -0.07
C VAL A 88 -8.64 5.31 0.44
N VAL A 89 -7.83 4.31 0.04
CA VAL A 89 -8.04 2.91 0.45
C VAL A 89 -7.77 2.72 1.94
N LEU A 90 -6.64 3.22 2.44
CA LEU A 90 -6.25 3.06 3.85
C LEU A 90 -7.11 3.93 4.77
N GLY A 91 -7.39 5.18 4.37
CA GLY A 91 -8.30 6.07 5.09
C GLY A 91 -9.73 5.53 5.12
N GLY A 92 -10.20 4.96 4.00
CA GLY A 92 -11.46 4.24 3.92
C GLY A 92 -11.49 3.02 4.85
N GLY A 93 -10.40 2.25 4.96
CA GLY A 93 -10.27 1.15 5.91
C GLY A 93 -10.35 1.61 7.37
N VAL A 94 -9.67 2.70 7.74
CA VAL A 94 -9.77 3.30 9.08
C VAL A 94 -11.19 3.74 9.39
N TYR A 95 -11.83 4.42 8.44
CA TYR A 95 -13.23 4.84 8.56
C TYR A 95 -14.17 3.63 8.72
N ALA A 96 -13.97 2.57 7.94
CA ALA A 96 -14.75 1.34 8.01
C ALA A 96 -14.68 0.69 9.40
N VAL A 97 -13.47 0.56 9.98
CA VAL A 97 -13.31 0.03 11.35
C VAL A 97 -14.00 0.91 12.38
N HIS A 98 -13.88 2.23 12.23
CA HIS A 98 -14.56 3.19 13.11
C HIS A 98 -16.09 3.08 13.01
N ALA A 99 -16.62 3.00 11.79
CA ALA A 99 -18.04 2.94 11.50
C ALA A 99 -18.70 1.62 11.96
N VAL A 100 -17.92 0.53 12.07
CA VAL A 100 -18.37 -0.74 12.68
C VAL A 100 -18.23 -0.73 14.22
N GLY A 101 -17.97 0.43 14.84
CA GLY A 101 -18.01 0.62 16.28
C GLY A 101 -16.74 0.25 17.03
N HIS A 102 -15.60 0.13 16.35
CA HIS A 102 -14.31 -0.24 16.96
C HIS A 102 -13.32 0.94 16.95
N PRO A 103 -13.54 2.02 17.71
CA PRO A 103 -12.76 3.26 17.61
C PRO A 103 -11.29 3.10 18.02
N VAL A 104 -11.01 2.27 19.04
CA VAL A 104 -9.63 1.99 19.49
C VAL A 104 -8.85 1.24 18.40
N ALA A 105 -9.48 0.25 17.77
CA ALA A 105 -8.87 -0.48 16.65
C ALA A 105 -8.66 0.43 15.44
N ALA A 106 -9.59 1.35 15.16
CA ALA A 106 -9.45 2.34 14.10
C ALA A 106 -8.28 3.30 14.35
N ALA A 107 -8.12 3.78 15.59
CA ALA A 107 -7.01 4.65 15.98
C ALA A 107 -5.66 3.93 15.85
N PHE A 108 -5.57 2.68 16.34
CA PHE A 108 -4.36 1.86 16.19
C PHE A 108 -4.03 1.62 14.71
N PHE A 109 -5.02 1.20 13.91
CA PHE A 109 -4.84 0.96 12.49
C PHE A 109 -4.40 2.23 11.74
N GLY A 110 -5.03 3.37 12.06
CA GLY A 110 -4.64 4.68 11.53
C GLY A 110 -3.21 5.08 11.88
N ALA A 111 -2.78 4.85 13.12
CA ALA A 111 -1.41 5.12 13.54
C ALA A 111 -0.40 4.26 12.74
N VAL A 112 -0.67 2.96 12.58
CA VAL A 112 0.16 2.04 11.77
C VAL A 112 0.25 2.52 10.31
N VAL A 113 -0.87 2.91 9.70
CA VAL A 113 -0.92 3.46 8.33
C VAL A 113 -0.03 4.69 8.20
N VAL A 114 -0.12 5.63 9.13
CA VAL A 114 0.66 6.88 9.11
C VAL A 114 2.15 6.60 9.24
N VAL A 115 2.55 5.80 10.23
CA VAL A 115 3.96 5.45 10.48
C VAL A 115 4.56 4.72 9.28
N ASN A 116 3.89 3.70 8.78
CA ASN A 116 4.34 2.92 7.63
C ASN A 116 4.49 3.79 6.37
N THR A 117 3.53 4.68 6.12
CA THR A 117 3.58 5.59 4.96
C THR A 117 4.68 6.63 5.09
N ALA A 118 4.92 7.16 6.29
CA ALA A 118 5.98 8.11 6.56
C ALA A 118 7.38 7.48 6.37
N LEU A 119 7.58 6.26 6.84
CA LEU A 119 8.83 5.51 6.66
C LEU A 119 9.09 5.23 5.18
N ALA A 120 8.09 4.73 4.45
CA ALA A 120 8.18 4.46 3.01
C ALA A 120 8.55 5.73 2.21
N LYS A 121 7.92 6.88 2.51
CA LYS A 121 8.22 8.17 1.84
C LYS A 121 9.62 8.67 2.16
N THR A 122 10.05 8.57 3.41
CA THR A 122 11.35 9.10 3.85
C THR A 122 12.49 8.31 3.23
N LEU A 123 12.36 6.99 3.14
CA LEU A 123 13.35 6.12 2.50
C LEU A 123 13.45 6.37 0.99
N ARG A 124 12.33 6.58 0.29
CA ARG A 124 12.32 6.92 -1.15
C ARG A 124 12.99 8.24 -1.48
N ARG A 125 12.93 9.24 -0.58
CA ARG A 125 13.57 10.56 -0.79
C ARG A 125 15.10 10.53 -0.62
N ARG A 126 15.67 9.48 -0.01
CA ARG A 126 17.13 9.36 0.23
C ARG A 126 17.92 8.74 -0.92
N THR A 127 17.34 8.64 -2.11
CA THR A 127 18.10 8.33 -3.34
C THR A 127 18.31 9.58 -4.18
N PRO A 128 19.18 10.54 -3.78
CA PRO A 128 19.74 11.49 -4.73
C PRO A 128 20.43 10.71 -5.84
N GLN A 129 20.17 11.06 -7.09
CA GLN A 129 21.07 10.72 -8.19
C GLN A 129 22.47 11.19 -7.76
N ARG A 130 23.38 10.26 -7.44
CA ARG A 130 24.80 10.60 -7.44
C ARG A 130 25.11 10.95 -8.88
N GLY A 131 25.21 12.26 -9.12
CA GLY A 131 25.51 12.83 -10.42
C GLY A 131 26.71 12.13 -11.04
N ALA A 132 26.61 11.92 -12.35
CA ALA A 132 27.68 11.46 -13.21
C ALA A 132 28.96 12.29 -12.98
N PRO A 133 30.15 11.71 -13.16
CA PRO A 133 31.40 12.46 -13.08
C PRO A 133 31.35 13.62 -14.07
N ALA A 134 31.65 14.83 -13.58
CA ALA A 134 31.91 15.99 -14.41
C ALA A 134 33.12 15.68 -15.30
N ALA A 135 32.98 16.05 -16.57
CA ALA A 135 33.97 15.88 -17.64
C ALA A 135 35.31 16.55 -17.33
#